data_AF-A0A2T4AJ24-F1
#
_entry.id   AF-A0A2T4AJ24-F1
#
_cell.length_a   1.000
_cell.length_b   1.000
_cell.length_c   1.000
_cell.angle_alpha   90.00
_cell.angle_beta   90.00
_cell.angle_gamma   90.00
#
_symmetry.space_group_name_H-M   'P 1'
#
loop_
_entity.id
_entity.type
_entity.pdbx_description
1 polymer ?
#
loop_
_entity_poly.entity_id
_entity_poly.type
_entity_poly.pdbx_seq_one_letter_code
_entity_poly.pdbx_strand_id
1 'polypeptide(L)'
;MNSLPFELVSQILTNLPPSSYKSARLTCQAFNAALAKPTFTTLATFIDPNTAQQTIEKLAADLNRRPKAIWSPGCSVPRGLPVPESFLFAMHVALRGTPDVVSEADSVTAWNFGSTVGMDDVTEETLRQALFRYSLYLSYIYDGEGEAPQLWVMNSKKWAQQR
;
A
#
# COMPACT_ATOMS: atom_id res chain seq x y z
N MET A 1 16.36 5.84 -20.25
CA MET A 1 16.78 5.73 -18.83
C MET A 1 16.86 4.29 -18.33
N ASN A 2 16.08 3.33 -18.87
CA ASN A 2 16.14 1.93 -18.43
C ASN A 2 17.48 1.21 -18.73
N SER A 3 18.35 1.80 -19.55
CA SER A 3 19.70 1.32 -19.83
C SER A 3 20.78 1.91 -18.92
N LEU A 4 20.41 2.81 -17.99
CA LEU A 4 21.36 3.41 -17.05
C LEU A 4 21.71 2.41 -15.92
N PRO A 5 22.99 2.35 -15.50
CA PRO A 5 23.39 1.64 -14.29
C PRO A 5 22.60 2.10 -13.06
N PHE A 6 22.33 1.17 -12.15
CA PHE A 6 21.57 1.42 -10.92
C PHE A 6 22.21 2.51 -10.06
N GLU A 7 23.54 2.60 -10.06
CA GLU A 7 24.32 3.60 -9.31
C GLU A 7 23.99 5.02 -9.77
N LEU A 8 23.85 5.23 -11.09
CA LEU A 8 23.49 6.53 -11.65
C LEU A 8 22.03 6.89 -11.35
N VAL A 9 21.13 5.91 -11.42
CA VAL A 9 19.72 6.09 -11.02
C VAL A 9 19.65 6.49 -9.55
N SER A 10 20.37 5.79 -8.68
CA SER A 10 20.45 6.09 -7.25
C SER A 10 20.97 7.51 -6.98
N GLN A 11 22.05 7.92 -7.65
CA GLN A 11 22.59 9.28 -7.53
C GLN A 11 21.61 10.36 -7.98
N ILE A 12 20.87 10.14 -9.08
CA ILE A 12 19.83 11.08 -9.52
C ILE A 12 18.75 11.21 -8.44
N LEU A 13 18.29 10.08 -7.89
CA LEU A 13 17.26 10.04 -6.87
C LEU A 13 17.69 10.73 -5.57
N THR A 14 18.94 10.57 -5.13
CA THR A 14 19.45 11.25 -3.92
C THR A 14 19.49 12.77 -4.04
N ASN A 15 19.53 13.30 -5.27
CA ASN A 15 19.50 14.74 -5.52
C ASN A 15 18.07 15.30 -5.67
N LEU A 16 17.05 14.44 -5.70
CA LEU A 16 15.65 14.88 -5.76
C LEU A 16 15.08 15.10 -4.36
N PRO A 17 14.22 16.12 -4.17
CA PRO A 17 13.51 16.27 -2.91
C PRO A 17 12.54 15.09 -2.70
N PRO A 18 12.39 14.57 -1.46
CA PRO A 18 11.53 13.42 -1.17
C PRO A 18 10.07 13.57 -1.62
N SER A 19 9.56 14.81 -1.65
CA SER A 19 8.22 15.13 -2.15
C SER A 19 8.02 14.77 -3.62
N SER A 20 9.09 14.77 -4.41
CA SER A 20 9.05 14.46 -5.85
C SER A 20 9.16 12.96 -6.15
N TYR A 21 9.46 12.11 -5.16
CA TYR A 21 9.67 10.68 -5.39
C TYR A 21 8.43 9.99 -5.97
N LYS A 22 7.23 10.35 -5.51
CA LYS A 22 5.98 9.78 -6.05
C LYS A 22 5.84 10.02 -7.56
N SER A 23 6.11 11.25 -8.01
CA SER A 23 6.05 11.63 -9.42
C SER A 23 7.20 11.04 -10.22
N ALA A 24 8.43 11.07 -9.68
CA ALA A 24 9.62 10.50 -10.30
C ALA A 24 9.44 9.01 -10.60
N ARG A 25 8.80 8.26 -9.69
CA ARG A 25 8.49 6.84 -9.84
C ARG A 25 7.67 6.52 -11.11
N LEU A 26 6.81 7.45 -11.55
CA LEU A 26 5.94 7.26 -12.71
C LEU A 26 6.63 7.55 -14.05
N THR A 27 7.87 8.04 -14.04
CA THR A 27 8.57 8.47 -15.27
C THR A 27 9.15 7.30 -16.07
N CYS A 28 9.72 6.30 -15.40
CA CYS A 28 10.32 5.14 -16.05
C CYS A 28 10.44 3.93 -15.11
N GLN A 29 10.63 2.75 -15.69
CA GLN A 29 10.74 1.49 -14.94
C GLN A 29 11.93 1.46 -13.98
N ALA A 30 13.09 2.01 -14.37
CA ALA A 30 14.27 2.05 -13.50
C ALA A 30 14.03 2.87 -12.22
N PHE A 31 13.35 4.02 -12.33
CA PHE A 31 12.98 4.84 -11.19
C PHE A 31 11.89 4.15 -10.36
N ASN A 32 10.94 3.49 -11.03
CA ASN A 32 9.95 2.66 -10.35
C ASN A 32 10.62 1.58 -9.50
N ALA A 33 11.52 0.79 -10.08
CA ALA A 33 12.23 -0.27 -9.36
C ALA A 33 13.02 0.25 -8.15
N ALA A 34 13.74 1.36 -8.29
CA ALA A 34 14.53 1.94 -7.21
C ALA A 34 13.68 2.54 -6.07
N LEU A 35 12.56 3.19 -6.39
CA LEU A 35 11.72 3.87 -5.41
C LEU A 35 10.54 3.04 -4.90
N ALA A 36 10.20 1.93 -5.57
CA ALA A 36 9.06 1.08 -5.26
C ALA A 36 9.08 0.62 -3.80
N LYS A 37 10.15 -0.07 -3.38
CA LYS A 37 10.28 -0.59 -2.02
C LYS A 37 10.21 0.51 -0.96
N PRO A 38 11.02 1.59 -1.02
CA PRO A 38 10.93 2.70 -0.07
C PRO A 38 9.51 3.30 0.04
N THR A 39 8.81 3.42 -1.08
CA THR A 39 7.46 4.04 -1.11
C THR A 39 6.43 3.20 -0.38
N PHE A 40 6.55 1.86 -0.43
CA PHE A 40 5.59 0.95 0.19
C PHE A 40 6.05 0.40 1.54
N THR A 41 7.16 0.88 2.10
CA THR A 41 7.65 0.43 3.42
C THR A 41 6.58 0.51 4.51
N THR A 42 5.84 1.63 4.56
CA THR A 42 4.72 1.78 5.51
C THR A 42 3.57 0.83 5.22
N LEU A 43 3.33 0.46 3.96
CA LEU A 43 2.29 -0.52 3.62
C LEU A 43 2.66 -1.91 4.18
N ALA A 44 3.93 -2.32 4.06
CA ALA A 44 4.40 -3.61 4.58
C ALA A 44 4.16 -3.78 6.09
N THR A 45 4.29 -2.71 6.88
CA THR A 45 4.09 -2.79 8.34
C THR A 45 2.64 -3.05 8.74
N PHE A 46 1.68 -2.85 7.82
CA PHE A 46 0.26 -3.07 8.10
C PHE A 46 -0.15 -4.54 7.98
N ILE A 47 0.76 -5.43 7.57
CA ILE A 47 0.51 -6.87 7.57
C ILE A 47 0.42 -7.45 8.99
N ASP A 48 1.15 -6.88 9.95
CA ASP A 48 1.00 -7.20 11.36
C ASP A 48 -0.18 -6.41 11.94
N PRO A 49 -1.24 -7.08 12.40
CA PRO A 49 -2.41 -6.41 12.93
C PRO A 49 -2.10 -5.55 14.17
N ASN A 50 -1.12 -5.92 15.00
CA ASN A 50 -0.81 -5.15 16.20
C ASN A 50 -0.13 -3.83 15.84
N THR A 51 0.89 -3.88 14.96
CA THR A 51 1.59 -2.71 14.44
C THR A 51 0.63 -1.77 13.70
N ALA A 52 -0.26 -2.32 12.86
CA ALA A 52 -1.27 -1.53 12.15
C ALA A 52 -2.18 -0.76 13.12
N GLN A 53 -2.69 -1.43 14.15
CA GLN A 53 -3.58 -0.83 15.15
C GLN A 53 -2.88 0.28 15.93
N GLN A 54 -1.69 -0.01 16.47
CA GLN A 54 -0.89 0.97 17.23
C GLN A 54 -0.54 2.21 16.38
N THR A 55 -0.25 2.01 15.09
CA THR A 55 0.06 3.11 14.17
C THR A 55 -1.13 4.07 14.00
N ILE A 56 -2.33 3.53 13.80
CA ILE A 56 -3.55 4.35 13.65
C ILE A 56 -3.91 5.01 14.98
N GLU A 57 -3.85 4.29 16.10
CA GLU A 57 -4.16 4.84 17.42
C GLU A 57 -3.23 5.99 17.80
N LYS A 58 -1.93 5.83 17.57
CA LYS A 58 -0.94 6.88 17.78
C LYS A 58 -1.23 8.12 16.93
N LEU A 59 -1.65 7.91 15.68
CA LEU A 59 -1.98 9.00 14.76
C LEU A 59 -3.29 9.70 15.15
N ALA A 60 -4.28 8.96 15.64
CA ALA A 60 -5.55 9.50 16.11
C ALA A 60 -5.41 10.22 17.47
N ALA A 61 -4.47 9.82 18.30
CA ALA A 61 -4.14 10.48 19.57
C ALA A 61 -3.35 11.79 19.39
N ASP A 62 -2.79 12.05 18.20
CA ASP A 62 -2.07 13.29 17.91
C ASP A 62 -3.04 14.47 17.76
N LEU A 63 -3.25 15.20 18.87
CA LEU A 63 -4.15 16.34 18.94
C LEU A 63 -3.73 17.53 18.04
N ASN A 64 -2.48 17.57 17.57
CA ASN A 64 -2.01 18.60 16.65
C ASN A 64 -2.52 18.38 15.23
N ARG A 65 -2.89 17.14 14.89
CA ARG A 65 -3.48 16.77 13.62
C ARG A 65 -4.96 16.57 13.83
N ARG A 66 -5.79 17.53 13.43
CA ARG A 66 -7.24 17.31 13.42
C ARG A 66 -7.55 16.28 12.33
N PRO A 67 -7.94 15.04 12.66
CA PRO A 67 -8.20 14.04 11.64
C PRO A 67 -9.38 14.51 10.80
N LYS A 68 -9.21 14.50 9.48
CA LYS A 68 -10.35 14.65 8.54
C LYS A 68 -11.07 13.32 8.33
N ALA A 69 -10.52 12.23 8.87
CA ALA A 69 -11.15 10.93 8.93
C ALA A 69 -12.38 10.96 9.84
N ILE A 70 -13.49 10.39 9.37
CA ILE A 70 -14.76 10.27 10.12
C ILE A 70 -14.79 8.99 10.97
N TRP A 71 -13.80 8.11 10.79
CA TRP A 71 -13.80 6.76 11.35
C TRP A 71 -13.01 6.68 12.66
N SER A 72 -13.47 5.82 13.57
CA SER A 72 -12.72 5.48 14.78
C SER A 72 -11.53 4.55 14.43
N PRO A 73 -10.38 4.67 15.13
CA PRO A 73 -9.26 3.73 14.98
C PRO A 73 -9.63 2.26 15.25
N GLY A 74 -10.67 2.03 16.06
CA GLY A 74 -11.13 0.71 16.46
C GLY A 74 -12.26 0.15 15.59
N CYS A 75 -12.56 0.75 14.43
CA CYS A 75 -13.65 0.24 13.59
C CYS A 75 -13.30 -1.14 13.01
N SER A 76 -14.33 -2.00 12.92
CA SER A 76 -14.18 -3.34 12.38
C SER A 76 -14.11 -3.33 10.85
N VAL A 77 -13.42 -4.33 10.30
CA VAL A 77 -13.30 -4.50 8.85
C VAL A 77 -14.64 -4.95 8.26
N PRO A 78 -15.12 -4.32 7.18
CA PRO A 78 -16.33 -4.75 6.49
C PRO A 78 -16.22 -6.20 6.01
N ARG A 79 -17.27 -7.00 6.28
CA ARG A 79 -17.32 -8.40 5.81
C ARG A 79 -17.34 -8.46 4.29
N GLY A 80 -16.50 -9.32 3.72
CA GLY A 80 -16.46 -9.55 2.28
C GLY A 80 -15.88 -8.39 1.47
N LEU A 81 -15.08 -7.51 2.09
CA LEU A 81 -14.29 -6.51 1.38
C LEU A 81 -13.36 -7.21 0.37
N PRO A 82 -13.50 -6.96 -0.95
CA PRO A 82 -12.61 -7.56 -1.93
C PRO A 82 -11.21 -6.99 -1.79
N VAL A 83 -10.20 -7.86 -1.94
CA VAL A 83 -8.79 -7.44 -1.97
C VAL A 83 -8.41 -7.21 -3.44
N PRO A 84 -8.21 -5.97 -3.89
CA PRO A 84 -7.93 -5.69 -5.29
C PRO A 84 -6.51 -6.14 -5.66
N GLU A 85 -6.34 -6.56 -6.92
CA GLU A 85 -5.06 -7.01 -7.46
C GLU A 85 -3.96 -5.93 -7.33
N SER A 86 -4.31 -4.67 -7.55
CA SER A 86 -3.38 -3.54 -7.39
C SER A 86 -2.81 -3.42 -5.98
N PHE A 87 -3.60 -3.78 -4.95
CA PHE A 87 -3.10 -3.85 -3.58
C PHE A 87 -2.16 -5.03 -3.38
N LEU A 88 -2.49 -6.20 -3.93
CA LEU A 88 -1.63 -7.38 -3.86
C LEU A 88 -0.27 -7.09 -4.49
N PHE A 89 -0.24 -6.46 -5.67
CA PHE A 89 1.01 -6.00 -6.29
C PHE A 89 1.79 -5.03 -5.40
N ALA A 90 1.13 -4.01 -4.86
CA ALA A 90 1.76 -3.04 -3.98
C ALA A 90 2.35 -3.70 -2.71
N MET A 91 1.61 -4.65 -2.12
CA MET A 91 2.06 -5.39 -0.94
C MET A 91 3.20 -6.35 -1.26
N HIS A 92 3.15 -7.05 -2.39
CA HIS A 92 4.24 -7.91 -2.86
C HIS A 92 5.53 -7.09 -3.02
N VAL A 93 5.43 -5.94 -3.69
CA VAL A 93 6.54 -5.00 -3.84
C VAL A 93 7.02 -4.45 -2.50
N ALA A 94 6.11 -4.18 -1.56
CA ALA A 94 6.46 -3.72 -0.22
C ALA A 94 7.32 -4.74 0.55
N LEU A 95 6.97 -6.02 0.45
CA LEU A 95 7.61 -7.12 1.18
C LEU A 95 8.89 -7.62 0.50
N ARG A 96 8.84 -7.86 -0.82
CA ARG A 96 9.94 -8.46 -1.60
C ARG A 96 10.85 -7.43 -2.23
N GLY A 97 10.35 -6.23 -2.53
CA GLY A 97 11.14 -5.13 -3.07
C GLY A 97 11.36 -5.16 -4.58
N THR A 98 10.90 -6.19 -5.28
CA THR A 98 11.05 -6.34 -6.73
C THR A 98 9.68 -6.20 -7.41
N PRO A 99 9.55 -5.31 -8.42
CA PRO A 99 8.36 -5.27 -9.27
C PRO A 99 8.33 -6.41 -10.30
N ASP A 100 9.49 -7.01 -10.61
CA ASP A 100 9.67 -7.95 -11.72
C ASP A 100 9.69 -9.43 -11.28
N VAL A 101 8.58 -9.99 -10.76
CA VAL A 101 8.41 -11.47 -10.73
C VAL A 101 6.95 -11.94 -10.71
N VAL A 102 5.97 -11.12 -11.09
CA VAL A 102 4.62 -11.66 -11.32
C VAL A 102 4.48 -11.89 -12.82
N SER A 103 4.92 -13.08 -13.26
CA SER A 103 4.66 -13.53 -14.63
C SER A 103 3.14 -13.54 -14.83
N GLU A 104 2.63 -13.03 -15.96
CA GLU A 104 1.18 -13.02 -16.30
C GLU A 104 0.54 -14.43 -16.22
N ALA A 105 1.35 -15.49 -16.20
CA ALA A 105 0.92 -16.88 -16.05
C ALA A 105 0.58 -17.31 -14.61
N ASP A 106 1.06 -16.61 -13.57
CA ASP A 106 0.75 -16.85 -12.15
C ASP A 106 0.13 -15.58 -11.55
N SER A 107 -1.14 -15.34 -11.85
CA SER A 107 -1.87 -14.21 -11.28
C SER A 107 -1.84 -14.30 -9.75
N VAL A 108 -1.23 -13.30 -9.09
CA VAL A 108 -1.23 -13.21 -7.62
C VAL A 108 -2.66 -12.92 -7.17
N THR A 109 -3.24 -13.86 -6.44
CA THR A 109 -4.57 -13.77 -5.83
C THR A 109 -4.42 -13.66 -4.32
N ALA A 110 -5.45 -13.18 -3.63
CA ALA A 110 -5.40 -13.08 -2.17
C ALA A 110 -5.24 -14.46 -1.49
N TRP A 111 -5.65 -15.54 -2.17
CA TRP A 111 -5.51 -16.91 -1.71
C TRP A 111 -4.05 -17.43 -1.77
N ASN A 112 -3.35 -17.22 -2.89
CA ASN A 112 -1.99 -17.72 -3.06
C ASN A 112 -0.90 -16.74 -2.59
N PHE A 113 -1.30 -15.51 -2.22
CA PHE A 113 -0.38 -14.43 -1.86
C PHE A 113 0.65 -14.85 -0.81
N GLY A 114 0.22 -15.45 0.31
CA GLY A 114 1.11 -15.87 1.40
C GLY A 114 2.26 -16.73 0.91
N SER A 115 1.95 -17.75 0.10
CA SER A 115 2.97 -18.63 -0.49
C SER A 115 3.87 -17.92 -1.50
N THR A 116 3.33 -16.99 -2.31
CA THR A 116 4.17 -16.20 -3.25
C THR A 116 5.20 -15.34 -2.51
N VAL A 117 4.84 -14.81 -1.34
CA VAL A 117 5.75 -14.01 -0.52
C VAL A 117 6.49 -14.82 0.54
N GLY A 118 6.33 -16.15 0.60
CA GLY A 118 6.97 -17.03 1.58
C GLY A 118 6.53 -16.77 3.03
N MET A 119 5.30 -16.32 3.23
CA MET A 119 4.65 -16.09 4.51
C MET A 119 3.33 -16.87 4.55
N ASP A 120 3.40 -18.17 4.82
CA ASP A 120 2.22 -19.06 4.75
C ASP A 120 1.14 -18.71 5.80
N ASP A 121 1.51 -17.98 6.86
CA ASP A 121 0.57 -17.47 7.86
C ASP A 121 -0.29 -16.29 7.36
N VAL A 122 0.05 -15.70 6.21
CA VAL A 122 -0.69 -14.58 5.61
C VAL A 122 -1.89 -15.11 4.86
N THR A 123 -3.05 -15.03 5.50
CA THR A 123 -4.34 -15.37 4.91
C THR A 123 -4.95 -14.20 4.13
N GLU A 124 -5.95 -14.49 3.29
CA GLU A 124 -6.78 -13.47 2.64
C GLU A 124 -7.42 -12.51 3.67
N GLU A 125 -7.81 -13.01 4.84
CA GLU A 125 -8.37 -12.18 5.90
C GLU A 125 -7.32 -11.22 6.48
N THR A 126 -6.08 -11.67 6.65
CA THR A 126 -4.96 -10.80 7.05
C THR A 126 -4.76 -9.68 6.04
N LEU A 127 -4.78 -10.00 4.74
CA LEU A 127 -4.64 -9.01 3.67
C LEU A 127 -5.79 -8.02 3.63
N ARG A 128 -7.02 -8.50 3.85
CA ARG A 128 -8.21 -7.64 3.95
C ARG A 128 -8.13 -6.69 5.13
N GLN A 129 -7.65 -7.15 6.29
CA GLN A 129 -7.43 -6.30 7.45
C GLN A 129 -6.34 -5.26 7.20
N ALA A 130 -5.23 -5.68 6.59
CA ALA A 130 -4.14 -4.77 6.21
C ALA A 130 -4.62 -3.70 5.23
N LEU A 131 -5.38 -4.08 4.19
CA LEU A 131 -5.99 -3.20 3.21
C LEU A 131 -6.84 -2.11 3.87
N PHE A 132 -7.78 -2.55 4.71
CA PHE A 132 -8.71 -1.65 5.38
C PHE A 132 -7.98 -0.69 6.33
N ARG A 133 -7.10 -1.22 7.18
CA ARG A 133 -6.35 -0.41 8.14
C ARG A 133 -5.39 0.56 7.45
N TYR A 134 -4.76 0.15 6.36
CA TYR A 134 -3.93 1.05 5.58
C TYR A 134 -4.75 2.17 4.95
N SER A 135 -5.96 1.88 4.46
CA SER A 135 -6.87 2.92 3.95
C SER A 135 -7.30 3.91 5.04
N LEU A 136 -7.54 3.43 6.26
CA LEU A 136 -7.80 4.28 7.42
C LEU A 136 -6.59 5.16 7.70
N TYR A 137 -5.39 4.58 7.79
CA TYR A 137 -4.16 5.33 7.98
C TYR A 137 -4.01 6.47 6.95
N LEU A 138 -4.24 6.17 5.67
CA LEU A 138 -4.22 7.17 4.61
C LEU A 138 -5.26 8.27 4.83
N SER A 139 -6.46 7.95 5.34
CA SER A 139 -7.49 8.94 5.67
C SER A 139 -7.10 9.88 6.82
N TYR A 140 -6.30 9.40 7.78
CA TYR A 140 -5.82 10.20 8.90
C TYR A 140 -4.67 11.16 8.51
N ILE A 141 -3.82 10.77 7.54
CA ILE A 141 -2.75 11.64 7.03
C ILE A 141 -3.19 12.52 5.86
N TYR A 142 -4.42 12.36 5.37
CA TYR A 142 -4.94 13.10 4.24
C TYR A 142 -5.11 14.58 4.58
N ASP A 143 -4.44 15.45 3.82
CA ASP A 143 -4.45 16.90 3.99
C ASP A 143 -5.69 17.58 3.40
N GLY A 144 -6.47 16.88 2.57
CA GLY A 144 -7.68 17.40 1.92
C GLY A 144 -7.54 17.65 0.43
N GLU A 145 -6.34 17.51 -0.16
CA GLU A 145 -6.11 17.77 -1.58
C GLU A 145 -6.21 16.48 -2.43
N GLY A 146 -7.04 16.51 -3.47
CA GLY A 146 -7.22 15.39 -4.41
C GLY A 146 -8.36 14.43 -4.06
N GLU A 147 -8.24 13.17 -4.48
CA GLU A 147 -9.20 12.12 -4.12
C GLU A 147 -8.87 11.55 -2.75
N ALA A 148 -9.87 11.52 -1.86
CA ALA A 148 -9.69 10.97 -0.52
C ALA A 148 -9.38 9.47 -0.60
N PRO A 149 -8.30 9.00 0.06
CA PRO A 149 -7.85 7.60 0.00
C PRO A 149 -8.89 6.58 0.47
N GLN A 150 -9.91 6.97 1.25
CA GLN A 150 -10.98 6.05 1.65
C GLN A 150 -12.06 5.82 0.57
N LEU A 151 -12.12 6.60 -0.51
CA LEU A 151 -13.22 6.56 -1.48
C LEU A 151 -13.31 5.22 -2.24
N TRP A 152 -12.19 4.55 -2.49
CA TRP A 152 -12.18 3.25 -3.17
C TRP A 152 -12.56 2.10 -2.24
N VAL A 153 -12.28 2.20 -0.93
CA VAL A 153 -12.71 1.26 0.12
C VAL A 153 -14.19 1.43 0.48
N MET A 154 -14.89 2.42 -0.07
CA MET A 154 -16.31 2.65 0.22
C MET A 154 -17.22 2.54 -1.02
N ASN A 155 -16.64 2.30 -2.21
CA ASN A 155 -17.42 2.17 -3.43
C ASN A 155 -18.03 0.76 -3.55
N SER A 156 -19.07 0.49 -2.77
CA SER A 156 -19.81 -0.79 -2.78
C SER A 156 -20.39 -1.15 -4.15
N LYS A 157 -20.66 -0.16 -5.01
CA LYS A 157 -21.07 -0.40 -6.41
C LYS A 157 -19.95 -1.01 -7.24
N LYS A 158 -18.68 -0.64 -6.99
CA LYS A 158 -17.52 -1.33 -7.59
C LYS A 158 -17.38 -2.76 -7.05
N TRP A 159 -17.70 -3.01 -5.77
CA TRP A 159 -17.65 -4.36 -5.20
C TRP A 159 -18.69 -5.31 -5.78
N ALA A 160 -19.89 -4.80 -6.09
CA ALA A 160 -20.97 -5.59 -6.67
C ALA A 160 -20.69 -6.03 -8.12
N GLN A 161 -19.82 -5.30 -8.84
CA GLN A 161 -19.44 -5.61 -10.22
C GLN A 161 -18.21 -6.54 -10.33
N GLN A 162 -17.53 -6.82 -9.21
CA GLN A 162 -16.32 -7.66 -9.16
C GLN A 162 -16.60 -9.06 -8.55
N ARG A 163 -17.87 -9.46 -8.46
CA ARG A 163 -18.29 -10.82 -8.08
C ARG A 163 -18.67 -11.65 -9.30
#